data_AF-A0A0F5ATZ8-F1
#
_entry.id   AF-A0A0F5ATZ8-F1
#
_cell.length_a   1.000
_cell.length_b   1.000
_cell.length_c   1.000
_cell.angle_alpha   90.00
_cell.angle_beta   90.00
_cell.angle_gamma   90.00
#
_symmetry.space_group_name_H-M   'P 1'
#
loop_
_entity.id
_entity.type
_entity.pdbx_description
1 polymer ?
#
loop_
_entity_poly.entity_id
_entity_poly.type
_entity_poly.pdbx_seq_one_letter_code
_entity_poly.pdbx_strand_id
1 'polypeptide(L)'
;MEKITNLADYFRKVPAAFLVAIVTVLGVILFLPMDLAKKLAINDFREEFRVYIGPAFLLTTSFCVARIYMFFMNGYNQRKSIKARKEQLTKLTPEEKGYLVPFIRGQSNSVHVGMDDGVMAGLKAKGITYCPTNMGDVLTGFAFNLQPWAREYLEENPHLLNGAAGQPLTPQEKMGFGRW
;
A
#
# COMPACT_ATOMS: atom_id res chain seq x y z
N MET A 1 -6.61 15.88 21.15
CA MET A 1 -6.31 15.25 19.84
C MET A 1 -6.60 13.76 19.85
N GLU A 2 -6.12 13.01 20.84
CA GLU A 2 -6.31 11.54 20.96
C GLU A 2 -7.78 11.05 20.94
N LYS A 3 -8.71 11.79 21.58
CA LYS A 3 -10.15 11.44 21.54
C LYS A 3 -10.75 11.58 20.14
N ILE A 4 -10.28 12.56 19.35
CA ILE A 4 -10.78 12.82 18.00
C ILE A 4 -10.25 11.76 17.03
N THR A 5 -8.99 11.35 17.18
CA THR A 5 -8.39 10.27 16.37
C THR A 5 -9.05 8.92 16.66
N ASN A 6 -9.31 8.60 17.92
CA ASN A 6 -9.99 7.36 18.30
C ASN A 6 -11.43 7.28 17.76
N LEU A 7 -12.15 8.40 17.78
CA LEU A 7 -13.50 8.48 17.21
C LEU A 7 -13.46 8.30 15.68
N ALA A 8 -12.52 8.98 15.00
CA ALA A 8 -12.33 8.84 13.55
C ALA A 8 -11.99 7.40 13.15
N ASP A 9 -11.15 6.71 13.92
CA ASP A 9 -10.76 5.33 13.67
C ASP A 9 -11.92 4.34 13.87
N TYR A 10 -12.82 4.61 14.83
CA TYR A 10 -14.05 3.84 14.98
C TYR A 10 -14.94 3.95 13.73
N PHE A 11 -15.15 5.18 13.24
CA PHE A 11 -15.94 5.41 12.01
C PHE A 11 -15.27 4.83 10.76
N ARG A 12 -13.94 4.71 10.72
CA ARG A 12 -13.21 3.99 9.65
C ARG A 12 -13.44 2.48 9.64
N LYS A 13 -13.76 1.89 10.80
CA LYS A 13 -14.02 0.44 10.92
C LYS A 13 -15.46 0.06 10.54
N VAL A 14 -16.38 1.03 10.50
CA VAL A 14 -17.76 0.79 10.05
C VAL A 14 -17.74 0.27 8.61
N PRO A 15 -18.35 -0.89 8.32
CA PRO A 15 -18.43 -1.43 6.96
C PRO A 15 -19.22 -0.49 6.04
N ALA A 16 -18.74 -0.31 4.81
CA ALA A 16 -19.39 0.58 3.83
C ALA A 16 -20.85 0.18 3.55
N ALA A 17 -21.18 -1.12 3.64
CA ALA A 17 -22.54 -1.62 3.47
C ALA A 17 -23.54 -1.00 4.45
N PHE A 18 -23.15 -0.80 5.73
CA PHE A 18 -24.03 -0.18 6.72
C PHE A 18 -24.27 1.30 6.41
N LEU A 19 -23.23 2.02 5.99
CA LEU A 19 -23.37 3.43 5.60
C LEU A 19 -24.30 3.59 4.41
N VAL A 20 -24.16 2.74 3.38
CA VAL A 20 -25.05 2.72 2.22
C VAL A 20 -26.48 2.43 2.67
N ALA A 21 -26.70 1.41 3.49
CA ALA A 21 -28.03 1.08 4.01
C ALA A 21 -28.68 2.25 4.76
N ILE A 22 -27.93 2.91 5.65
CA ILE A 22 -28.42 4.06 6.43
C ILE A 22 -28.75 5.24 5.50
N VAL A 23 -27.85 5.59 4.56
CA VAL A 23 -28.10 6.67 3.58
C VAL A 23 -29.33 6.35 2.73
N THR A 24 -29.50 5.09 2.30
CA THR A 24 -30.67 4.66 1.54
C THR A 24 -31.94 4.78 2.35
N VAL A 25 -31.97 4.30 3.60
CA VAL A 25 -33.17 4.38 4.46
C VAL A 25 -33.53 5.83 4.76
N LEU A 26 -32.57 6.65 5.18
CA LEU A 26 -32.80 8.08 5.44
C LEU A 26 -33.22 8.82 4.17
N GLY A 27 -32.63 8.49 3.03
CA GLY A 27 -32.99 9.04 1.73
C GLY A 27 -34.42 8.67 1.31
N VAL A 28 -34.82 7.41 1.50
CA VAL A 28 -36.20 6.97 1.27
C VAL A 28 -37.14 7.74 2.20
N ILE A 29 -36.87 7.83 3.49
CA ILE A 29 -37.74 8.57 4.43
C ILE A 29 -37.89 10.05 4.01
N LEU A 30 -36.81 10.70 3.57
CA LEU A 30 -36.81 12.13 3.25
C LEU A 30 -37.32 12.48 1.85
N PHE A 31 -37.11 11.64 0.84
CA PHE A 31 -37.35 11.96 -0.56
C PHE A 31 -38.48 11.14 -1.21
N LEU A 32 -39.09 10.21 -0.48
CA LEU A 32 -40.18 9.41 -1.02
C LEU A 32 -41.43 10.28 -1.31
N PRO A 33 -42.09 10.09 -2.47
CA PRO A 33 -43.34 10.77 -2.81
C PRO A 33 -44.48 10.46 -1.83
N MET A 34 -45.40 11.41 -1.67
CA MET A 34 -46.48 11.36 -0.68
C MET A 34 -47.35 10.09 -0.79
N ASP A 35 -47.67 9.66 -2.01
CA ASP A 35 -48.51 8.48 -2.25
C ASP A 35 -47.85 7.18 -1.77
N LEU A 36 -46.52 7.09 -1.89
CA LEU A 36 -45.75 5.93 -1.43
C LEU A 36 -45.44 6.02 0.07
N ALA A 37 -45.19 7.22 0.59
CA ALA A 37 -44.95 7.45 2.01
C ALA A 37 -46.17 7.07 2.87
N LYS A 38 -47.39 7.35 2.37
CA LYS A 38 -48.64 6.90 3.00
C LYS A 38 -48.77 5.37 3.01
N LYS A 39 -48.44 4.70 1.91
CA LYS A 39 -48.50 3.22 1.82
C LYS A 39 -47.52 2.53 2.77
N LEU A 40 -46.35 3.13 3.01
CA LEU A 40 -45.35 2.63 3.94
C LEU A 40 -45.56 3.10 5.38
N ALA A 41 -46.60 3.90 5.66
CA ALA A 41 -46.88 4.51 6.97
C ALA A 41 -45.71 5.35 7.54
N ILE A 42 -44.93 6.00 6.66
CA ILE A 42 -43.75 6.81 7.04
C ILE A 42 -44.10 8.31 7.11
N ASN A 43 -45.25 8.72 6.59
CA ASN A 43 -45.60 10.14 6.44
C ASN A 43 -45.57 10.92 7.77
N ASP A 44 -46.24 10.42 8.80
CA ASP A 44 -46.37 11.12 10.08
C ASP A 44 -45.05 11.12 10.84
N PHE A 45 -44.31 10.00 10.79
CA PHE A 45 -42.96 9.89 11.31
C PHE A 45 -41.98 10.87 10.65
N ARG A 46 -42.07 11.03 9.33
CA ARG A 46 -41.23 11.96 8.58
C ARG A 46 -41.46 13.40 9.05
N GLU A 47 -42.71 13.83 9.23
CA GLU A 47 -43.03 15.19 9.66
C GLU A 47 -42.58 15.45 11.10
N GLU A 48 -42.77 14.49 12.01
CA GLU A 48 -42.34 14.62 13.41
C GLU A 48 -40.81 14.69 13.55
N PHE A 49 -40.07 13.83 12.85
CA PHE A 49 -38.62 13.68 13.03
C PHE A 49 -37.77 14.40 11.97
N ARG A 50 -38.39 15.16 11.06
CA ARG A 50 -37.69 15.79 9.91
C ARG A 50 -36.45 16.59 10.31
N VAL A 51 -36.56 17.34 11.40
CA VAL A 51 -35.51 18.21 11.95
C VAL A 51 -34.27 17.41 12.38
N TYR A 52 -34.44 16.15 12.78
CA TYR A 52 -33.35 15.25 13.17
C TYR A 52 -32.84 14.42 11.98
N ILE A 53 -33.74 13.93 11.13
CA ILE A 53 -33.42 13.05 9.99
C ILE A 53 -32.61 13.81 8.93
N GLY A 54 -32.93 15.10 8.67
CA GLY A 54 -32.20 15.92 7.70
C GLY A 54 -30.71 16.04 8.00
N PRO A 55 -30.31 16.55 9.18
CA PRO A 55 -28.91 16.60 9.59
C PRO A 55 -28.22 15.22 9.63
N ALA A 56 -28.92 14.18 10.11
CA ALA A 56 -28.39 12.81 10.12
C ALA A 56 -28.10 12.29 8.70
N PHE A 57 -28.98 12.58 7.74
CA PHE A 57 -28.79 12.24 6.34
C PHE A 57 -27.59 12.98 5.73
N LEU A 58 -27.46 14.29 5.99
CA LEU A 58 -26.32 15.08 5.50
C LEU A 58 -24.99 14.56 6.06
N LEU A 59 -24.94 14.29 7.37
CA LEU A 59 -23.75 13.74 8.02
C LEU A 59 -23.37 12.39 7.40
N THR A 60 -24.32 11.46 7.31
CA THR A 60 -24.05 10.10 6.78
C THR A 60 -23.64 10.16 5.31
N THR A 61 -24.29 11.01 4.51
CA THR A 61 -23.96 11.22 3.09
C THR A 61 -22.55 11.79 2.93
N SER A 62 -22.18 12.80 3.73
CA SER A 62 -20.82 13.36 3.69
C SER A 62 -19.75 12.32 3.98
N PHE A 63 -20.02 11.41 4.91
CA PHE A 63 -19.09 10.33 5.27
C PHE A 63 -18.98 9.29 4.15
N CYS A 64 -20.10 8.97 3.49
CA CYS A 64 -20.12 8.10 2.31
C CYS A 64 -19.30 8.70 1.16
N VAL A 65 -19.48 9.99 0.86
CA VAL A 65 -18.70 10.70 -0.17
C VAL A 65 -17.20 10.70 0.16
N ALA A 66 -16.83 10.98 1.42
CA ALA A 66 -15.44 10.94 1.85
C ALA A 66 -14.79 9.55 1.67
N ARG A 67 -15.54 8.47 1.96
CA ARG A 67 -15.08 7.08 1.75
C ARG A 67 -14.85 6.77 0.28
N ILE A 68 -15.80 7.16 -0.57
CA ILE A 68 -15.68 6.97 -2.03
C ILE A 68 -14.46 7.73 -2.56
N TYR A 69 -14.29 8.99 -2.15
CA TYR A 69 -13.13 9.79 -2.53
C TYR A 69 -11.81 9.14 -2.09
N MET A 70 -11.70 8.69 -0.83
CA MET A 70 -10.50 8.00 -0.34
C MET A 70 -10.22 6.70 -1.11
N PHE A 71 -11.25 5.93 -1.46
CA PHE A 71 -11.10 4.70 -2.25
C PHE A 71 -10.47 4.99 -3.61
N PHE A 72 -11.00 5.97 -4.35
CA PHE A 72 -10.44 6.36 -5.65
C PHE A 72 -9.03 6.94 -5.53
N MET A 73 -8.80 7.80 -4.53
CA MET A 73 -7.50 8.44 -4.33
C MET A 73 -6.42 7.42 -3.95
N ASN A 74 -6.74 6.44 -3.10
CA ASN A 74 -5.80 5.38 -2.74
C ASN A 74 -5.43 4.52 -3.96
N GLY A 75 -6.41 4.15 -4.79
CA GLY A 75 -6.15 3.43 -6.04
C GLY A 75 -5.29 4.22 -7.02
N TYR A 76 -5.56 5.52 -7.17
CA TYR A 76 -4.75 6.41 -8.01
C TYR A 76 -3.31 6.55 -7.47
N ASN A 77 -3.15 6.81 -6.18
CA ASN A 77 -1.84 6.96 -5.54
C ASN A 77 -1.02 5.68 -5.61
N GLN A 78 -1.65 4.51 -5.46
CA GLN A 78 -0.98 3.22 -5.60
C GLN A 78 -0.46 3.02 -7.03
N ARG A 79 -1.27 3.30 -8.05
CA ARG A 79 -0.85 3.25 -9.46
C ARG A 79 0.30 4.21 -9.75
N LYS A 80 0.20 5.45 -9.26
CA LYS A 80 1.26 6.47 -9.40
C LYS A 80 2.56 6.02 -8.71
N SER A 81 2.46 5.45 -7.51
CA SER A 81 3.62 4.94 -6.76
C SER A 81 4.31 3.79 -7.47
N ILE A 82 3.54 2.80 -7.98
CA ILE A 82 4.10 1.68 -8.76
C ILE A 82 4.78 2.21 -10.03
N LYS A 83 4.15 3.14 -10.75
CA LYS A 83 4.76 3.76 -11.94
C LYS A 83 6.09 4.46 -11.62
N ALA A 84 6.12 5.26 -10.56
CA ALA A 84 7.33 5.95 -10.12
C ALA A 84 8.44 4.96 -9.73
N ARG A 85 8.10 3.87 -9.05
CA ARG A 85 9.04 2.81 -8.68
C ARG A 85 9.59 2.05 -9.90
N LYS A 86 8.74 1.75 -10.89
CA LYS A 86 9.16 1.17 -12.18
C LYS A 86 10.11 2.11 -12.92
N GLU A 87 9.86 3.41 -12.90
CA GLU A 87 10.77 4.41 -13.48
C GLU A 87 12.11 4.48 -12.73
N GLN A 88 12.13 4.28 -11.41
CA GLN A 88 13.40 4.21 -10.67
C GLN A 88 14.28 3.03 -11.09
N LEU A 89 13.68 1.89 -11.49
CA LEU A 89 14.43 0.74 -11.98
C LEU A 89 15.19 1.03 -13.30
N THR A 90 14.73 2.00 -14.09
CA THR A 90 15.44 2.39 -15.33
C THR A 90 16.64 3.31 -15.06
N LYS A 91 16.71 3.90 -13.86
CA LYS A 91 17.74 4.86 -13.43
C LYS A 91 18.73 4.27 -12.41
N LEU A 92 18.77 2.94 -12.29
CA LEU A 92 19.72 2.27 -11.39
C LEU A 92 21.17 2.52 -11.83
N THR A 93 22.05 2.70 -10.85
CA THR A 93 23.49 2.77 -11.11
C THR A 93 24.01 1.39 -11.56
N PRO A 94 25.17 1.33 -12.24
CA PRO A 94 25.81 0.05 -12.58
C PRO A 94 25.98 -0.89 -11.38
N GLU A 95 26.36 -0.35 -10.22
CA GLU A 95 26.54 -1.11 -8.96
C GLU A 95 25.21 -1.68 -8.44
N GLU A 96 24.16 -0.87 -8.41
CA GLU A 96 22.83 -1.32 -8.00
C GLU A 96 22.30 -2.45 -8.90
N LYS A 97 22.55 -2.35 -10.21
CA LYS A 97 22.21 -3.43 -11.15
C LYS A 97 22.96 -4.71 -10.83
N GLY A 98 24.25 -4.63 -10.46
CA GLY A 98 25.05 -5.78 -10.03
C GLY A 98 24.44 -6.52 -8.84
N TYR A 99 23.84 -5.78 -7.90
CA TYR A 99 23.16 -6.35 -6.73
C TYR A 99 21.83 -7.03 -7.06
N LEU A 100 21.20 -6.65 -8.18
CA LEU A 100 19.95 -7.26 -8.64
C LEU A 100 20.13 -8.48 -9.55
N VAL A 101 21.32 -8.63 -10.15
CA VAL A 101 21.65 -9.74 -11.05
C VAL A 101 21.46 -11.13 -10.41
N PRO A 102 21.92 -11.41 -9.18
CA PRO A 102 21.72 -12.72 -8.56
C PRO A 102 20.27 -13.12 -8.41
N PHE A 103 19.35 -12.17 -8.19
CA PHE A 103 17.94 -12.48 -8.06
C PHE A 103 17.29 -12.87 -9.39
N ILE A 104 17.65 -12.20 -10.48
CA ILE A 104 16.99 -12.35 -11.78
C ILE A 104 17.71 -13.37 -12.67
N ARG A 105 19.03 -13.25 -12.82
CA ARG A 105 19.83 -14.17 -13.64
C ARG A 105 20.30 -15.38 -12.85
N GLY A 106 20.60 -15.20 -11.57
CA GLY A 106 20.97 -16.28 -10.67
C GLY A 106 19.78 -17.04 -10.07
N GLN A 107 18.56 -16.54 -10.27
CA GLN A 107 17.32 -17.11 -9.71
C GLN A 107 17.35 -17.27 -8.17
N SER A 108 18.18 -16.48 -7.49
CA SER A 108 18.24 -16.46 -6.03
C SER A 108 16.99 -15.80 -5.45
N ASN A 109 16.42 -16.38 -4.40
CA ASN A 109 15.35 -15.73 -3.65
C ASN A 109 15.90 -14.69 -2.66
N SER A 110 17.09 -14.94 -2.12
CA SER A 110 17.74 -14.12 -1.12
C SER A 110 19.19 -13.85 -1.48
N VAL A 111 19.64 -12.63 -1.21
CA VAL A 111 21.05 -12.21 -1.31
C VAL A 111 21.48 -11.73 0.07
N HIS A 112 22.62 -12.21 0.53
CA HIS A 112 23.14 -11.91 1.86
C HIS A 112 24.21 -10.83 1.80
N VAL A 113 24.04 -9.77 2.61
CA VAL A 113 25.01 -8.68 2.73
C VAL A 113 25.04 -8.15 4.17
N GLY A 114 26.12 -7.46 4.52
CA GLY A 114 26.22 -6.74 5.79
C GLY A 114 25.18 -5.63 5.92
N MET A 115 24.79 -5.29 7.15
CA MET A 115 23.84 -4.19 7.41
C MET A 115 24.44 -2.81 7.09
N ASP A 116 25.76 -2.74 7.01
CA ASP A 116 26.57 -1.59 6.59
C ASP A 116 26.63 -1.42 5.05
N ASP A 117 26.05 -2.36 4.28
CA ASP A 117 26.09 -2.30 2.83
C ASP A 117 25.23 -1.18 2.26
N GLY A 118 25.89 -0.11 1.79
CA GLY A 118 25.23 1.10 1.28
C GLY A 118 24.40 0.89 0.01
N VAL A 119 24.80 -0.04 -0.87
CA VAL A 119 24.08 -0.32 -2.13
C VAL A 119 22.77 -1.03 -1.80
N MET A 120 22.83 -2.08 -0.97
CA MET A 120 21.62 -2.79 -0.55
C MET A 120 20.71 -1.91 0.32
N ALA A 121 21.27 -1.07 1.20
CA ALA A 121 20.50 -0.10 1.98
C ALA A 121 19.77 0.89 1.06
N GLY A 122 20.43 1.36 -0.01
CA GLY A 122 19.82 2.21 -1.04
C GLY A 122 18.68 1.52 -1.78
N LEU A 123 18.88 0.28 -2.22
CA LEU A 123 17.84 -0.53 -2.86
C LEU A 123 16.63 -0.79 -1.95
N LYS A 124 16.86 -1.03 -0.66
CA LYS A 124 15.80 -1.17 0.35
C LYS A 124 15.05 0.15 0.54
N ALA A 125 15.76 1.28 0.62
CA ALA A 125 15.15 2.60 0.75
C ALA A 125 14.29 2.98 -0.47
N LYS A 126 14.71 2.56 -1.68
CA LYS A 126 13.91 2.66 -2.91
C LYS A 126 12.69 1.72 -2.95
N GLY A 127 12.58 0.82 -1.98
CA GLY A 127 11.51 -0.19 -1.91
C GLY A 127 11.60 -1.22 -3.02
N ILE A 128 12.81 -1.52 -3.51
CA ILE A 128 13.10 -2.56 -4.51
C ILE A 128 13.40 -3.88 -3.82
N THR A 129 14.17 -3.84 -2.73
CA THR A 129 14.44 -4.99 -1.87
C THR A 129 13.81 -4.80 -0.48
N TYR A 130 13.74 -5.88 0.29
CA TYR A 130 13.34 -5.87 1.69
C TYR A 130 14.11 -6.93 2.48
N CYS A 131 14.25 -6.71 3.77
CA CYS A 131 14.82 -7.71 4.69
C CYS A 131 13.64 -8.42 5.39
N PRO A 132 13.40 -9.72 5.14
CA PRO A 132 12.34 -10.48 5.81
C PRO A 132 12.67 -10.79 7.28
N THR A 133 13.95 -10.80 7.66
CA THR A 133 14.38 -11.20 9.00
C THR A 133 14.82 -10.00 9.83
N ASN A 134 14.58 -10.07 11.14
CA ASN A 134 15.08 -9.10 12.11
C ASN A 134 16.43 -9.52 12.70
N MET A 135 16.90 -10.73 12.39
CA MET A 135 18.16 -11.30 12.84
C MET A 135 18.98 -11.71 11.63
N GLY A 136 20.26 -11.36 11.67
CA GLY A 136 21.28 -11.73 10.69
C GLY A 136 22.45 -12.37 11.40
N ASP A 137 23.34 -12.97 10.62
CA ASP A 137 24.57 -13.58 11.12
C ASP A 137 25.75 -12.63 10.90
N VAL A 138 26.78 -12.69 11.75
CA VAL A 138 27.94 -11.78 11.67
C VAL A 138 28.80 -12.06 10.44
N LEU A 139 28.89 -13.32 10.00
CA LEU A 139 29.71 -13.73 8.87
C LEU A 139 28.96 -13.62 7.55
N THR A 140 27.69 -14.05 7.50
CA THR A 140 26.90 -14.01 6.26
C THR A 140 26.11 -12.71 6.09
N GLY A 141 25.81 -12.01 7.19
CA GLY A 141 24.99 -10.80 7.17
C GLY A 141 23.49 -11.09 7.22
N PHE A 142 22.71 -10.19 6.61
CA PHE A 142 21.24 -10.27 6.55
C PHE A 142 20.78 -10.72 5.16
N ALA A 143 19.74 -11.54 5.13
CA ALA A 143 19.08 -11.93 3.88
C ALA A 143 18.21 -10.78 3.37
N PHE A 144 18.40 -10.39 2.11
CA PHE A 144 17.51 -9.45 1.42
C PHE A 144 16.82 -10.15 0.26
N ASN A 145 15.55 -9.84 0.07
CA ASN A 145 14.72 -10.36 -1.01
C ASN A 145 14.28 -9.23 -1.92
N LEU A 146 14.00 -9.55 -3.19
CA LEU A 146 13.30 -8.63 -4.09
C LEU A 146 11.83 -8.50 -3.70
N GLN A 147 11.30 -7.29 -3.77
CA GLN A 147 9.86 -7.07 -3.71
C GLN A 147 9.17 -7.76 -4.90
N PRO A 148 7.99 -8.37 -4.73
CA PRO A 148 7.31 -9.10 -5.80
C PRO A 148 7.13 -8.28 -7.08
N TRP A 149 6.71 -7.02 -6.94
CA TRP A 149 6.52 -6.09 -8.07
C TRP A 149 7.82 -5.81 -8.85
N ALA A 150 8.97 -5.81 -8.15
CA ALA A 150 10.27 -5.52 -8.74
C ALA A 150 10.81 -6.75 -9.46
N ARG A 151 10.60 -7.95 -8.89
CA ARG A 151 10.93 -9.23 -9.55
C ARG A 151 10.19 -9.38 -10.87
N GLU A 152 8.86 -9.31 -10.83
CA GLU A 152 7.99 -9.43 -12.02
C GLU A 152 8.45 -8.46 -13.12
N TYR A 153 8.66 -7.18 -12.77
CA TYR A 153 9.06 -6.18 -13.75
C TYR A 153 10.47 -6.39 -14.32
N LEU A 154 11.44 -6.85 -13.52
CA LEU A 154 12.81 -7.12 -13.98
C LEU A 154 12.90 -8.42 -14.79
N GLU A 155 12.07 -9.43 -14.49
CA GLU A 155 11.95 -10.66 -15.28
C GLU A 155 11.39 -10.37 -16.68
N GLU A 156 10.40 -9.47 -16.78
CA GLU A 156 9.89 -8.97 -18.06
C GLU A 156 10.89 -8.07 -18.80
N ASN A 157 11.79 -7.39 -18.08
CA ASN A 157 12.71 -6.39 -18.62
C ASN A 157 14.18 -6.66 -18.22
N PRO A 158 14.75 -7.84 -18.54
CA PRO A 158 16.08 -8.23 -18.05
C PRO A 158 17.22 -7.35 -18.62
N HIS A 159 16.95 -6.63 -19.72
CA HIS A 159 17.86 -5.66 -20.32
C HIS A 159 18.15 -4.46 -19.41
N LEU A 160 17.30 -4.16 -18.42
CA LEU A 160 17.54 -3.09 -17.44
C LEU A 160 18.79 -3.35 -16.59
N LEU A 161 19.18 -4.62 -16.45
CA LEU A 161 20.40 -5.05 -15.76
C LEU A 161 21.64 -5.08 -16.66
N ASN A 162 21.55 -4.61 -17.91
CA ASN A 162 22.72 -4.46 -18.76
C ASN A 162 23.65 -3.35 -18.23
N GLY A 163 24.95 -3.57 -18.37
CA GLY A 163 25.97 -2.71 -17.78
C GLY A 163 26.07 -2.82 -16.26
N ALA A 164 25.57 -3.91 -15.67
CA ALA A 164 25.79 -4.21 -14.25
C ALA A 164 27.29 -4.30 -13.94
N ALA A 165 27.69 -3.67 -12.84
CA ALA A 165 29.04 -3.70 -12.30
C ALA A 165 28.97 -4.08 -10.81
N GLY A 166 30.06 -4.66 -10.29
CA GLY A 166 30.10 -5.13 -8.91
C GLY A 166 29.17 -6.32 -8.63
N GLN A 167 29.23 -6.81 -7.40
CA GLN A 167 28.39 -7.91 -6.92
C GLN A 167 28.17 -7.76 -5.41
N PRO A 168 27.05 -8.25 -4.87
CA PRO A 168 26.84 -8.28 -3.43
C PRO A 168 27.84 -9.23 -2.78
N LEU A 169 28.39 -8.82 -1.65
CA LEU A 169 29.32 -9.63 -0.87
C LEU A 169 28.84 -9.72 0.58
N THR A 170 28.92 -10.91 1.14
CA THR A 170 28.75 -11.15 2.57
C THR A 170 29.88 -10.48 3.37
N PRO A 171 29.68 -10.19 4.67
CA PRO A 171 30.74 -9.70 5.55
C PRO A 171 32.02 -10.56 5.50
N GLN A 172 31.88 -11.88 5.50
CA GLN A 172 33.00 -12.82 5.42
C GLN A 172 33.79 -12.69 4.11
N GLU A 173 33.09 -12.56 2.99
CA GLU A 173 33.73 -12.38 1.67
C GLU A 173 34.47 -11.04 1.58
N LYS A 174 33.90 -9.96 2.14
CA LYS A 174 34.57 -8.64 2.21
C LYS A 174 35.87 -8.68 3.01
N MET A 175 35.93 -9.52 4.05
CA MET A 175 37.12 -9.70 4.89
C MET A 175 38.16 -10.67 4.30
N GLY A 176 37.87 -11.33 3.17
CA GLY A 176 38.81 -12.24 2.50
C GLY A 176 38.99 -13.61 3.16
N PHE A 177 38.14 -13.99 4.12
CA PHE A 177 38.24 -15.27 4.84
C PHE A 177 37.77 -16.51 4.05
N GLY A 178 37.47 -16.37 2.75
CA GLY A 178 36.96 -17.45 1.88
C GLY A 178 37.99 -18.08 0.93
N ARG A 179 39.29 -17.80 1.10
CA ARG A 179 40.39 -18.35 0.29
C ARG A 179 41.35 -19.17 1.15
N TRP A 180 40.95 -20.37 1.55
CA TRP A 180 41.83 -21.41 2.10
C TRP A 180 41.40 -22.76 1.56
#